data_AF-A0A972MJB4-F1
#
_entry.id   AF-A0A972MJB4-F1
#
_cell.length_a   1.000
_cell.length_b   1.000
_cell.length_c   1.000
_cell.angle_alpha   90.00
_cell.angle_beta   90.00
_cell.angle_gamma   90.00
#
_symmetry.space_group_name_H-M   'P 1'
#
loop_
_entity.id
_entity.type
_entity.pdbx_description
1 polymer ?
#
loop_
_entity_poly.entity_id
_entity_poly.type
_entity_poly.pdbx_seq_one_letter_code
_entity_poly.pdbx_strand_id
1 'polypeptide(L)'
;MAYKPDIDDLRESPALYIVKRLIDESYKVMPVEPNIKKFEKFKIYPLEEALEKADIVVVLVGHREFKDINIKERDILDFSGAIKI
;
A
#
# COMPACT_ATOMS: atom_id res chain seq x y z
N MET A 1 -3.96 0.30 3.10
CA MET A 1 -4.44 -1.02 3.62
C MET A 1 -5.78 -0.94 4.34
N ALA A 2 -6.19 0.17 4.94
CA ALA A 2 -7.49 0.30 5.58
C ALA A 2 -8.66 0.05 4.60
N TYR A 3 -9.85 -0.25 5.12
CA TYR A 3 -11.00 -0.53 4.25
C TYR A 3 -11.53 0.72 3.53
N LYS A 4 -11.15 1.93 3.99
CA LYS A 4 -11.43 3.23 3.38
C LYS A 4 -10.21 4.16 3.47
N PRO A 5 -10.15 5.22 2.65
CA PRO A 5 -9.13 6.26 2.78
C PRO A 5 -9.08 6.88 4.19
N ASP A 6 -7.86 7.25 4.58
CA ASP A 6 -7.53 8.13 5.72
C ASP A 6 -8.04 7.69 7.11
N ILE A 7 -8.24 6.38 7.31
CA ILE A 7 -8.61 5.77 8.59
C ILE A 7 -7.69 4.59 8.92
N ASP A 8 -7.69 4.13 10.17
CA ASP A 8 -6.86 3.03 10.68
C ASP A 8 -7.56 1.66 10.71
N ASP A 9 -8.85 1.60 10.38
CA ASP A 9 -9.63 0.37 10.46
C ASP A 9 -9.28 -0.59 9.33
N LEU A 10 -8.65 -1.71 9.72
CA LEU A 10 -8.25 -2.80 8.83
C LEU A 10 -9.28 -3.94 8.75
N ARG A 11 -10.35 -3.90 9.56
CA ARG A 11 -11.33 -4.99 9.59
C ARG A 11 -12.03 -5.09 8.23
N GLU A 12 -12.18 -6.33 7.77
CA GLU A 12 -12.80 -6.64 6.47
C GLU A 12 -12.17 -5.93 5.27
N SER A 13 -10.93 -5.43 5.40
CA SER A 13 -10.27 -4.71 4.31
C SER A 13 -9.92 -5.64 3.14
N PRO A 14 -10.41 -5.36 1.91
CA PRO A 14 -10.00 -6.07 0.70
C PRO A 14 -8.52 -5.88 0.40
N ALA A 15 -7.98 -4.69 0.65
CA ALA A 15 -6.56 -4.39 0.43
C ALA A 15 -5.66 -5.24 1.35
N LEU A 16 -6.06 -5.41 2.62
CA LEU A 16 -5.33 -6.28 3.55
C LEU A 16 -5.41 -7.76 3.13
N TYR A 17 -6.55 -8.20 2.58
CA TYR A 17 -6.69 -9.54 2.04
C TYR A 17 -5.70 -9.79 0.89
N ILE A 18 -5.60 -8.87 -0.07
CA ILE A 18 -4.64 -8.95 -1.19
C ILE A 18 -3.19 -9.01 -0.68
N VAL A 19 -2.82 -8.13 0.25
CA VAL A 19 -1.46 -8.12 0.83
C VAL A 19 -1.11 -9.47 1.46
N LYS A 20 -2.02 -10.06 2.25
CA LYS A 20 -1.81 -11.38 2.87
C LYS A 20 -1.66 -12.47 1.82
N ARG A 21 -2.51 -12.49 0.80
CA ARG A 21 -2.44 -13.47 -0.30
C ARG A 21 -1.10 -13.42 -1.04
N LEU A 22 -0.60 -12.22 -1.34
CA LEU A 22 0.71 -12.06 -1.98
C LEU A 22 1.86 -12.56 -1.09
N ILE A 23 1.80 -12.30 0.22
CA ILE A 23 2.79 -12.83 1.18
C ILE A 23 2.71 -14.37 1.25
N ASP A 24 1.50 -14.92 1.33
CA ASP A 24 1.26 -16.38 1.38
C ASP A 24 1.76 -17.07 0.10
N GLU A 25 1.69 -16.40 -1.05
CA GLU A 25 2.24 -16.85 -2.34
C GLU A 25 3.76 -16.60 -2.47
N SER A 26 4.42 -16.22 -1.37
CA SER A 26 5.87 -15.99 -1.28
C SER A 26 6.42 -14.83 -2.11
N TYR A 27 5.58 -13.87 -2.50
CA TYR A 27 6.06 -12.62 -3.09
C TYR A 27 6.74 -11.74 -2.02
N LYS A 28 7.74 -10.96 -2.44
CA LYS A 28 8.33 -9.92 -1.60
C LYS A 28 7.42 -8.69 -1.61
N VAL A 29 6.63 -8.54 -0.55
CA VAL A 29 5.68 -7.42 -0.40
C VAL A 29 6.23 -6.42 0.60
N MET A 30 6.09 -5.12 0.29
CA MET A 30 6.37 -4.02 1.21
C MET A 30 5.05 -3.28 1.53
N PRO A 31 4.27 -3.73 2.52
CA PRO A 31 2.99 -3.11 2.86
C PRO A 31 3.19 -1.69 3.41
N VAL A 32 2.41 -0.74 2.88
CA VAL A 32 2.38 0.65 3.35
C VAL A 32 0.97 1.00 3.81
N GLU A 33 0.85 1.56 5.02
CA GLU A 33 -0.39 2.12 5.57
C GLU A 33 -0.05 3.35 6.41
N PRO A 34 -0.34 4.57 5.92
CA PRO A 34 0.00 5.81 6.62
C PRO A 34 -0.69 5.97 7.98
N ASN A 35 -1.87 5.35 8.16
CA ASN A 35 -2.72 5.59 9.32
C ASN A 35 -2.44 4.63 10.50
N ILE A 36 -1.54 3.66 10.34
CA ILE A 36 -1.12 2.77 11.43
C ILE A 36 0.40 2.63 11.47
N LYS A 37 0.95 2.51 12.68
CA LYS A 37 2.42 2.38 12.85
C LYS A 37 2.90 0.94 12.88
N LYS A 38 2.03 0.00 13.25
CA LYS A 38 2.39 -1.41 13.46
C LYS A 38 1.21 -2.30 13.12
N PHE A 39 1.53 -3.50 12.64
CA PHE A 39 0.56 -4.57 12.44
C PHE A 39 1.22 -5.89 12.82
N GLU A 40 0.54 -6.71 13.61
CA GLU A 40 1.17 -7.88 14.25
C GLU A 40 1.58 -8.98 13.26
N LYS A 41 0.96 -9.02 12.08
CA LYS A 41 1.15 -10.11 11.11
C LYS A 41 2.36 -9.92 10.19
N PHE A 42 2.79 -8.68 9.97
CA PHE A 42 3.91 -8.37 9.08
C PHE A 42 4.39 -6.93 9.28
N LYS A 43 5.62 -6.65 8.83
CA LYS A 43 6.20 -5.31 8.86
C LYS A 43 5.43 -4.35 7.94
N ILE A 44 5.19 -3.14 8.44
CA ILE A 44 4.76 -1.98 7.64
C ILE A 44 5.98 -1.13 7.34
N TYR A 45 6.06 -0.66 6.10
CA TYR A 45 7.17 0.12 5.59
C TYR A 45 6.78 1.60 5.45
N PRO A 46 7.72 2.53 5.66
CA PRO A 46 7.57 3.91 5.22
C PRO A 46 7.29 3.97 3.71
N LEU A 47 6.49 4.95 3.29
CA LEU A 47 6.13 5.14 1.89
C LEU A 47 7.37 5.36 1.03
N GLU A 48 8.30 6.19 1.47
CA GLU A 48 9.53 6.53 0.77
C GLU A 48 10.42 5.30 0.57
N GLU A 49 10.54 4.45 1.59
CA GLU A 49 11.32 3.22 1.51
C GLU A 49 10.72 2.24 0.48
N ALA A 50 9.38 2.12 0.47
CA ALA A 50 8.68 1.29 -0.51
C ALA A 50 8.83 1.86 -1.93
N LEU A 51 8.70 3.18 -2.10
CA LEU A 51 8.88 3.85 -3.38
C LEU A 51 10.32 3.81 -3.89
N GLU A 52 11.33 3.65 -3.04
CA GLU A 52 12.73 3.49 -3.43
C GLU A 52 13.04 2.05 -3.88
N LYS A 53 12.51 1.05 -3.17
CA LYS A 53 12.94 -0.35 -3.31
C LYS A 53 11.99 -1.24 -4.13
N ALA A 54 10.72 -0.88 -4.26
CA ALA A 54 9.73 -1.74 -4.92
C ALA A 54 9.90 -1.73 -6.44
N ASP A 55 9.89 -2.91 -7.05
CA ASP A 55 9.86 -3.06 -8.51
C ASP A 55 8.51 -2.62 -9.10
N ILE A 56 7.41 -2.95 -8.41
CA ILE A 56 6.03 -2.61 -8.79
C ILE A 56 5.33 -1.94 -7.61
N VAL A 57 4.61 -0.86 -7.87
CA VAL A 57 3.79 -0.15 -6.87
C VAL A 57 2.31 -0.40 -7.15
N VAL A 58 1.60 -0.95 -6.16
CA VAL A 58 0.16 -1.21 -6.27
C VAL A 58 -0.59 -0.36 -5.26
N VAL A 59 -1.47 0.52 -5.75
CA VAL A 59 -2.32 1.36 -4.89
C VAL A 59 -3.72 0.78 -4.82
N LEU A 60 -4.05 0.29 -3.62
CA LEU A 60 -5.32 -0.40 -3.34
C LEU A 60 -6.33 0.47 -2.57
N VAL A 61 -5.86 1.55 -1.94
CA VAL A 61 -6.69 2.45 -1.11
C VAL A 61 -6.17 3.87 -1.30
N GLY A 62 -7.07 4.79 -1.65
CA GLY A 62 -6.71 6.14 -2.04
C GLY A 62 -6.50 7.10 -0.88
N HIS A 63 -5.51 6.82 -0.03
CA HIS A 63 -5.10 7.72 1.05
C HIS A 63 -4.56 9.03 0.49
N ARG A 64 -4.79 10.14 1.21
CA ARG A 64 -4.31 11.46 0.80
C ARG A 64 -2.79 11.53 0.66
N GLU A 65 -2.06 10.77 1.47
CA GLU A 65 -0.60 10.68 1.44
C GLU A 65 -0.07 10.11 0.11
N PHE A 66 -0.92 9.42 -0.67
CA PHE A 66 -0.56 8.82 -1.95
C PHE A 66 -0.88 9.71 -3.16
N LYS A 67 -1.51 10.88 -2.98
CA LYS A 67 -1.95 11.73 -4.11
C LYS A 67 -0.80 12.48 -4.80
N ASP A 68 0.22 12.85 -4.03
CA ASP A 68 1.32 13.71 -4.48
C ASP A 68 2.66 12.95 -4.51
N ILE A 69 2.63 11.63 -4.65
CA ILE A 69 3.86 10.83 -4.73
C ILE A 69 4.57 11.12 -6.06
N ASN A 70 5.89 11.29 -6.01
CA ASN A 70 6.71 11.47 -7.19
C ASN A 70 7.11 10.11 -7.76
N ILE A 71 6.56 9.78 -8.92
CA ILE A 71 6.60 8.43 -9.49
C ILE A 71 7.31 8.49 -10.83
N LYS A 72 8.61 8.74 -10.76
CA LYS A 72 9.46 8.65 -11.94
C LYS A 72 9.75 7.18 -12.22
N GLU A 73 9.45 6.76 -13.45
CA GLU A 73 9.93 5.50 -14.05
C GLU A 73 9.59 4.22 -13.28
N ARG A 74 8.34 4.04 -12.81
CA ARG A 74 7.89 2.77 -12.18
C ARG A 74 6.60 2.23 -12.78
N ASP A 75 6.45 0.92 -12.74
CA ASP A 75 5.20 0.23 -13.02
C ASP A 75 4.24 0.45 -11.85
N ILE A 76 3.22 1.28 -12.09
CA ILE A 76 2.19 1.62 -11.10
C ILE A 76 0.88 1.01 -11.53
N LEU A 77 0.28 0.28 -10.60
CA LEU A 77 -1.09 -0.21 -10.74
C LEU A 77 -1.95 0.52 -9.71
N ASP A 78 -2.64 1.57 -10.15
CA ASP A 78 -3.59 2.30 -9.32
C ASP A 78 -5.01 1.76 -9.54
N PHE A 79 -5.50 0.99 -8.57
CA PHE A 79 -6.88 0.48 -8.54
C PHE A 79 -7.83 1.37 -7.73
N SER A 80 -7.30 2.43 -7.12
CA SER A 80 -8.03 3.35 -6.24
C SER A 80 -8.35 4.70 -6.90
N GLY A 81 -7.65 5.04 -7.99
CA GLY A 81 -7.76 6.34 -8.67
C GLY A 81 -7.19 7.50 -7.85
N ALA A 82 -6.28 7.22 -6.92
CA ALA A 82 -5.71 8.20 -6.01
C ALA A 82 -4.52 8.95 -6.60
N ILE A 83 -3.78 8.30 -7.50
CA ILE A 83 -2.63 8.90 -8.15
C ILE A 83 -3.12 9.77 -9.30
N LYS A 84 -2.65 11.02 -9.31
CA LYS A 84 -2.74 11.86 -10.50
C LYS A 84 -1.57 11.51 -11.41
N ILE A 85 -1.89 10.79 -12.49
CA ILE A 85 -0.96 10.47 -13.59
C ILE A 85 -1.03 11.62 -14.61
#